data_AF-A0A366LXK6-F1
#
_entry.id   AF-A0A366LXK6-F1
#
_cell.length_a   1.000
_cell.length_b   1.000
_cell.length_c   1.000
_cell.angle_alpha   90.00
_cell.angle_beta   90.00
_cell.angle_gamma   90.00
#
_symmetry.space_group_name_H-M   'P 1'
#
loop_
_entity.id
_entity.type
_entity.pdbx_description
1 polymer ?
#
loop_
_entity_poly.entity_id
_entity_poly.type
_entity_poly.pdbx_seq_one_letter_code
_entity_poly.pdbx_strand_id
1 'polypeptide(L)'
;MIAPFPNWPADFVQRMDGRACACGSAPAPGDSDDRIRVYAGRVSDAYLMRHAAQRGYAVVAWKNGHAAEPADLAPGDADRYGREVLLVGTAVQRHFAALKINYLTLGNQTPHLHTNVVARYTDDVAPGALLDPVGAALPEEQWRADAAELRALLAPGSALVRHWDE
;
A
#
# COMPACT_ATOMS: atom_id res chain seq x y z
N MET A 1 6.42 -29.50 23.48
CA MET A 1 5.74 -29.40 22.17
C MET A 1 6.50 -28.36 21.35
N ILE A 2 6.98 -28.73 20.17
CA ILE A 2 7.62 -27.79 19.24
C ILE A 2 6.51 -26.88 18.71
N ALA A 3 6.70 -25.56 18.75
CA ALA A 3 5.75 -24.63 18.14
C ALA A 3 5.55 -25.02 16.67
N PRO A 4 4.31 -25.07 16.14
CA PRO A 4 4.04 -25.58 14.80
C PRO A 4 4.80 -24.83 13.68
N PHE A 5 5.36 -23.65 13.99
CA PHE A 5 6.16 -22.82 13.08
C PHE A 5 7.39 -22.24 13.82
N PRO A 6 8.48 -23.01 14.00
CA PRO A 6 9.58 -22.63 14.90
C PRO A 6 10.37 -21.38 14.45
N ASN A 7 10.31 -21.04 13.16
CA ASN A 7 11.00 -19.88 12.59
C ASN A 7 10.10 -18.64 12.43
N TRP A 8 8.83 -18.74 12.85
CA TRP A 8 7.88 -17.63 12.80
C TRP A 8 7.72 -17.00 14.19
N PRO A 9 7.31 -15.72 14.27
CA PRO A 9 6.91 -15.13 15.54
C PRO A 9 5.88 -16.01 16.26
N ALA A 10 6.03 -16.15 17.59
CA ALA A 10 5.17 -17.03 18.39
C ALA A 10 3.67 -16.65 18.33
N ASP A 11 3.38 -15.38 18.05
CA ASP A 11 2.05 -14.81 17.89
C ASP A 11 1.56 -14.79 16.43
N PHE A 12 2.34 -15.28 15.45
CA PHE A 12 2.01 -15.12 14.03
C PHE A 12 0.64 -15.71 13.65
N VAL A 13 0.26 -16.86 14.22
CA VAL A 13 -1.09 -17.42 14.02
C VAL A 13 -2.18 -16.48 14.54
N GLN A 14 -1.94 -15.80 15.66
CA GLN A 14 -2.87 -14.80 16.22
C GLN A 14 -2.91 -13.53 15.36
N ARG A 15 -1.82 -13.20 14.66
CA ARG A 15 -1.81 -12.11 13.69
C ARG A 15 -2.62 -12.49 12.45
N MET A 16 -2.47 -13.72 11.95
CA MET A 16 -3.23 -14.24 10.80
C MET A 16 -4.74 -14.22 11.07
N ASP A 17 -5.19 -14.63 12.27
CA ASP A 17 -6.61 -14.64 12.63
C ASP A 17 -7.14 -13.30 13.18
N GLY A 18 -6.31 -12.26 13.21
CA GLY A 18 -6.67 -10.90 13.60
C GLY A 18 -6.69 -10.63 15.11
N ARG A 19 -6.55 -11.64 15.98
CA ARG A 19 -6.47 -11.45 17.44
C ARG A 19 -5.29 -10.59 17.89
N ALA A 20 -4.23 -10.55 17.08
CA ALA A 20 -3.04 -9.74 17.29
C ALA A 20 -2.77 -8.80 16.09
N CYS A 21 -3.80 -8.25 15.41
CA CYS A 21 -3.53 -7.25 14.36
C CYS A 21 -2.88 -6.00 14.96
N ALA A 22 -1.67 -5.66 14.50
CA ALA A 22 -0.99 -4.42 14.85
C ALA A 22 -1.81 -3.16 14.47
N CYS A 23 -2.73 -3.32 13.54
CA CYS A 23 -3.63 -2.28 13.07
C CYS A 23 -4.89 -2.08 13.94
N GLY A 24 -5.25 -3.02 14.83
CA GLY A 24 -6.54 -2.96 15.52
C GLY A 24 -7.75 -3.12 14.58
N SER A 25 -7.59 -3.90 13.50
CA SER A 25 -8.55 -4.19 12.41
C SER A 25 -8.62 -3.18 11.26
N ALA A 26 -7.93 -2.04 11.32
CA ALA A 26 -7.77 -1.14 10.18
C ALA A 26 -6.56 -0.22 10.38
N PRO A 27 -5.84 0.19 9.31
CA PRO A 27 -4.81 1.21 9.43
C PRO A 27 -5.38 2.50 10.06
N ALA A 28 -4.61 3.15 10.93
CA ALA A 28 -5.02 4.43 11.49
C ALA A 28 -5.21 5.46 10.35
N PRO A 29 -6.36 6.16 10.31
CA PRO A 29 -6.62 7.14 9.26
C PRO A 29 -5.73 8.37 9.43
N GLY A 30 -5.44 9.03 8.30
CA GLY A 30 -4.71 10.31 8.29
C GLY A 30 -3.20 10.19 8.13
N ASP A 31 -2.52 11.30 8.39
CA ASP A 31 -1.10 11.47 8.15
C ASP A 31 -0.30 11.20 9.45
N SER A 32 0.93 10.75 9.32
CA SER A 32 1.93 10.64 10.40
C SER A 32 3.31 11.07 9.89
N ASP A 33 4.32 11.02 10.75
CA ASP A 33 5.68 11.51 10.44
C ASP A 33 6.38 10.73 9.31
N ASP A 34 5.87 9.53 9.00
CA ASP A 34 6.44 8.55 8.07
C ASP A 34 5.52 8.18 6.90
N ARG A 35 4.25 8.61 6.91
CA ARG A 35 3.28 8.34 5.82
C ARG A 35 2.24 9.46 5.71
N ILE A 36 1.80 9.76 4.49
CA ILE A 36 0.70 10.71 4.23
C ILE A 36 -0.42 9.97 3.52
N ARG A 37 -1.66 10.08 4.01
CA ARG A 37 -2.82 9.50 3.32
C ARG A 37 -3.12 10.29 2.05
N VAL A 38 -2.97 9.63 0.91
CA VAL A 38 -3.21 10.22 -0.43
C VAL A 38 -4.54 9.81 -1.04
N TYR A 39 -5.15 8.73 -0.55
CA TYR A 39 -6.46 8.27 -0.99
C TYR A 39 -7.25 7.70 0.18
N ALA A 40 -8.54 8.04 0.23
CA ALA A 40 -9.52 7.41 1.09
C ALA A 40 -10.57 6.76 0.18
N GLY A 41 -10.40 5.47 -0.10
CA GLY A 41 -11.27 4.69 -0.97
C GLY A 41 -12.53 4.20 -0.27
N ARG A 42 -13.27 3.33 -0.95
CA ARG A 42 -14.43 2.63 -0.39
C ARG A 42 -14.00 1.52 0.57
N VAL A 43 -12.94 0.79 0.22
CA VAL A 43 -12.51 -0.41 0.98
C VAL A 43 -11.04 -0.38 1.40
N SER A 44 -10.27 0.58 0.88
CA SER A 44 -8.88 0.80 1.26
C SER A 44 -8.59 2.27 1.57
N ASP A 45 -7.51 2.49 2.33
CA ASP A 45 -6.81 3.77 2.38
C ASP A 45 -5.44 3.59 1.73
N ALA A 46 -4.95 4.60 1.03
CA ALA A 46 -3.60 4.59 0.45
C ALA A 46 -2.72 5.68 1.03
N TYR A 47 -1.46 5.33 1.28
CA TYR A 47 -0.48 6.18 1.96
C TYR A 47 0.78 6.29 1.12
N LEU A 48 1.29 7.51 0.91
CA LEU A 48 2.64 7.72 0.38
C LEU A 48 3.64 7.63 1.52
N MET A 49 4.62 6.73 1.41
CA MET A 49 5.61 6.46 2.44
C MET A 49 6.78 7.45 2.33
N ARG A 50 7.31 7.89 3.48
CA ARG A 50 8.49 8.77 3.53
C ARG A 50 9.79 7.99 3.40
N HIS A 51 9.86 6.82 4.02
CA HIS A 51 11.02 5.93 3.96
C HIS A 51 10.91 5.03 2.73
N ALA A 52 11.69 5.33 1.70
CA ALA A 52 11.58 4.65 0.43
C ALA A 52 12.94 4.45 -0.24
N ALA A 53 13.12 3.31 -0.90
CA ALA A 53 14.31 3.03 -1.69
C ALA A 53 14.41 3.97 -2.92
N GLN A 54 13.26 4.39 -3.43
CA GLN A 54 13.11 5.44 -4.43
C GLN A 54 11.76 6.15 -4.26
N ARG A 55 11.62 7.35 -4.83
CA ARG A 55 10.35 8.11 -4.79
C ARG A 55 9.21 7.26 -5.40
N GLY A 56 7.97 7.54 -4.98
CA GLY A 56 6.79 6.82 -5.49
C GLY A 56 6.53 5.46 -4.85
N TYR A 57 6.93 5.26 -3.60
CA TYR A 57 6.49 4.12 -2.79
C TYR A 57 5.21 4.46 -2.01
N ALA A 58 4.10 3.83 -2.38
CA ALA A 58 2.83 3.91 -1.68
C ALA A 58 2.37 2.55 -1.15
N VAL A 59 1.53 2.55 -0.13
CA VAL A 59 0.89 1.35 0.43
C VAL A 59 -0.62 1.52 0.38
N VAL A 60 -1.32 0.57 -0.25
CA VAL A 60 -2.78 0.50 -0.30
C VAL A 60 -3.24 -0.57 0.68
N ALA A 61 -3.85 -0.15 1.78
CA ALA A 61 -4.19 -1.04 2.88
C ALA A 61 -5.71 -1.19 3.02
N TRP A 62 -6.16 -2.44 3.14
CA TRP A 62 -7.55 -2.77 3.43
C TRP A 62 -7.98 -2.14 4.76
N LYS A 63 -9.20 -1.58 4.83
CA LYS A 63 -9.67 -0.87 6.04
C LYS A 63 -11.00 -1.37 6.61
N ASN A 64 -11.64 -2.35 5.99
CA ASN A 64 -12.94 -2.85 6.43
C ASN A 64 -12.78 -4.12 7.28
N GLY A 65 -12.03 -4.01 8.39
CA GLY A 65 -11.75 -5.12 9.30
C GLY A 65 -10.45 -5.87 8.97
N HIS A 66 -10.20 -6.96 9.70
CA HIS A 66 -9.03 -7.80 9.46
C HIS A 66 -9.26 -8.74 8.28
N ALA A 67 -8.31 -8.74 7.35
CA ALA A 67 -8.14 -9.76 6.32
C ALA A 67 -6.64 -10.01 6.22
N ALA A 68 -6.18 -11.25 6.39
CA ALA A 68 -4.75 -11.54 6.27
C ALA A 68 -4.37 -11.73 4.80
N GLU A 69 -5.26 -12.38 4.05
CA GLU A 69 -5.07 -12.71 2.64
C GLU A 69 -6.13 -12.04 1.75
N PRO A 70 -5.82 -11.73 0.47
CA PRO A 70 -6.83 -11.26 -0.47
C PRO A 70 -8.01 -12.22 -0.63
N ALA A 71 -7.75 -13.52 -0.46
CA ALA A 71 -8.76 -14.58 -0.56
C ALA A 71 -9.73 -14.62 0.65
N ASP A 72 -9.42 -13.91 1.74
CA ASP A 72 -10.33 -13.79 2.89
C ASP A 72 -11.48 -12.81 2.60
N LEU A 73 -11.35 -11.98 1.56
CA LEU A 73 -12.36 -11.01 1.17
C LEU A 73 -13.53 -11.66 0.44
N ALA A 74 -14.73 -11.10 0.61
CA ALA A 74 -15.85 -11.42 -0.27
C ALA A 74 -15.49 -11.06 -1.72
N PRO A 75 -15.99 -11.78 -2.74
CA PRO A 75 -15.59 -11.54 -4.14
C PRO A 75 -15.74 -10.10 -4.62
N GLY A 76 -16.81 -9.41 -4.22
CA GLY A 76 -17.02 -7.99 -4.55
C GLY A 76 -16.03 -7.05 -3.87
N ASP A 77 -15.62 -7.36 -2.64
CA ASP A 77 -14.62 -6.60 -1.91
C ASP A 77 -13.22 -6.83 -2.48
N ALA A 78 -12.90 -8.07 -2.91
CA ALA A 78 -11.65 -8.38 -3.58
C ALA A 78 -11.52 -7.64 -4.93
N ASP A 79 -12.59 -7.62 -5.74
CA ASP A 79 -12.64 -6.84 -6.98
C ASP A 79 -12.45 -5.35 -6.69
N ARG A 80 -13.17 -4.82 -5.70
CA ARG A 80 -13.07 -3.40 -5.35
C ARG A 80 -11.68 -3.04 -4.82
N TYR A 81 -11.09 -3.87 -3.97
CA TYR A 81 -9.73 -3.67 -3.47
C TYR A 81 -8.71 -3.67 -4.62
N GLY A 82 -8.82 -4.63 -5.54
CA GLY A 82 -7.98 -4.70 -6.75
C GLY A 82 -8.08 -3.42 -7.60
N ARG A 83 -9.29 -2.91 -7.83
CA ARG A 83 -9.51 -1.64 -8.55
C ARG A 83 -8.88 -0.45 -7.84
N GLU A 84 -8.99 -0.36 -6.53
CA GLU A 84 -8.37 0.72 -5.75
C GLU A 84 -6.85 0.66 -5.76
N VAL A 85 -6.27 -0.55 -5.71
CA VAL A 85 -4.83 -0.78 -5.90
C VAL A 85 -4.37 -0.28 -7.28
N LEU A 86 -5.10 -0.64 -8.35
CA LEU A 86 -4.75 -0.24 -9.71
C LEU A 86 -4.94 1.27 -9.95
N LEU A 87 -5.97 1.87 -9.35
CA LEU A 87 -6.19 3.32 -9.31
C LEU A 87 -4.99 4.05 -8.71
N VAL A 88 -4.57 3.65 -7.51
CA VAL A 88 -3.41 4.27 -6.83
C VAL A 88 -2.14 4.04 -7.63
N GLY A 89 -1.91 2.83 -8.14
CA GLY A 89 -0.77 2.55 -9.00
C GLY A 89 -0.73 3.41 -10.26
N THR A 90 -1.89 3.66 -10.89
CA THR A 90 -1.98 4.54 -12.05
C THR A 90 -1.67 6.00 -11.68
N ALA A 91 -2.13 6.48 -10.52
CA ALA A 91 -1.81 7.82 -10.04
C ALA A 91 -0.31 7.99 -9.75
N VAL A 92 0.29 7.01 -9.06
CA VAL A 92 1.73 6.97 -8.80
C VAL A 92 2.51 6.95 -10.11
N GLN A 93 2.14 6.10 -11.06
CA GLN A 93 2.84 6.01 -12.34
C GLN A 93 2.83 7.35 -13.09
N ARG A 94 1.67 8.03 -13.11
CA ARG A 94 1.50 9.32 -13.79
C ARG A 94 2.30 10.44 -13.12
N HIS A 95 2.14 10.61 -11.80
CA HIS A 95 2.79 11.70 -11.07
C HIS A 95 4.32 11.61 -11.14
N PHE A 96 4.84 10.41 -10.89
CA PHE A 96 6.28 10.20 -10.85
C PHE A 96 6.91 9.93 -12.22
N ALA A 97 6.12 9.90 -13.30
CA ALA A 97 6.57 9.47 -14.63
C ALA A 97 7.31 8.11 -14.59
N ALA A 98 6.81 7.18 -13.77
CA ALA A 98 7.46 5.89 -13.56
C ALA A 98 7.38 5.03 -14.83
N LEU A 99 8.47 4.36 -15.16
CA LEU A 99 8.54 3.41 -16.27
C LEU A 99 7.60 2.22 -16.03
N LYS A 100 7.53 1.75 -14.78
CA LYS A 100 6.71 0.60 -14.37
C LYS A 100 6.26 0.74 -12.92
N ILE A 101 5.14 0.10 -12.58
CA ILE A 101 4.73 -0.14 -11.20
C ILE A 101 4.93 -1.61 -10.86
N ASN A 102 5.54 -1.87 -9.70
CA ASN A 102 5.47 -3.16 -9.04
C ASN A 102 4.35 -3.14 -8.00
N TYR A 103 3.52 -4.18 -8.01
CA TYR A 103 2.48 -4.42 -7.01
C TYR A 103 2.90 -5.61 -6.16
N LEU A 104 3.19 -5.39 -4.88
CA LEU A 104 3.67 -6.42 -3.96
C LEU A 104 2.69 -6.55 -2.78
N THR A 105 1.85 -7.57 -2.83
CA THR A 105 0.96 -7.94 -1.72
C THR A 105 1.72 -8.95 -0.85
N LEU A 106 2.25 -8.49 0.28
CA LEU A 106 3.11 -9.25 1.17
C LEU A 106 2.42 -9.35 2.55
N GLY A 107 2.27 -10.57 3.09
CA GLY A 107 1.63 -10.80 4.40
C GLY A 107 2.56 -11.44 5.43
N ASN A 108 3.76 -11.84 5.03
CA ASN A 108 4.67 -12.65 5.86
C ASN A 108 5.40 -11.86 6.97
N GLN A 109 5.34 -10.53 6.97
CA GLN A 109 5.81 -9.69 8.08
C GLN A 109 4.62 -9.17 8.92
N THR A 110 3.62 -8.62 8.24
CA THR A 110 2.40 -8.07 8.85
C THR A 110 1.20 -8.65 8.10
N PRO A 111 0.51 -9.66 8.65
CA PRO A 111 -0.60 -10.33 7.97
C PRO A 111 -1.90 -9.54 8.12
N HIS A 112 -1.91 -8.33 7.58
CA HIS A 112 -3.10 -7.51 7.35
C HIS A 112 -3.01 -7.03 5.91
N LEU A 113 -4.05 -7.24 5.12
CA LEU A 113 -4.02 -7.06 3.68
C LEU A 113 -3.58 -5.64 3.30
N HIS A 114 -2.41 -5.56 2.66
CA HIS A 114 -1.89 -4.36 2.06
C HIS A 114 -1.09 -4.69 0.80
N THR A 115 -1.10 -3.78 -0.15
CA THR A 115 -0.35 -3.90 -1.40
C THR A 115 0.59 -2.72 -1.52
N ASN A 116 1.88 -3.02 -1.62
CA ASN A 116 2.91 -2.04 -1.89
C ASN A 116 2.85 -1.69 -3.39
N VAL A 117 2.72 -0.41 -3.68
CA VAL A 117 2.74 0.19 -5.02
C VAL A 117 4.08 0.90 -5.15
N VAL A 118 4.96 0.35 -5.98
CA VAL A 118 6.36 0.77 -6.04
C VAL A 118 6.68 1.24 -7.45
N ALA A 119 6.91 2.55 -7.60
CA ALA A 119 7.41 3.12 -8.84
C ALA A 119 8.79 2.54 -9.19
N ARG A 120 9.00 2.27 -10.48
CA ARG A 120 10.26 1.81 -11.09
C ARG A 120 10.62 2.77 -12.22
N TYR A 121 11.90 3.09 -12.38
CA TYR A 121 12.36 4.15 -13.29
C TYR A 121 13.26 3.63 -14.41
N THR A 122 13.65 4.50 -15.34
CA THR A 122 14.63 4.17 -16.39
C THR A 122 16.05 4.07 -15.84
N ASP A 123 16.35 4.82 -14.78
CA ASP A 123 17.58 4.86 -14.00
C ASP A 123 17.42 4.11 -12.66
N ASP A 124 16.61 3.05 -12.66
CA ASP A 124 16.26 2.29 -11.47
C ASP A 124 17.49 1.76 -10.72
N VAL A 125 17.41 1.74 -9.39
CA VAL A 125 18.48 1.24 -8.51
C VAL A 125 18.64 -0.28 -8.54
N ALA A 126 17.63 -1.03 -9.01
CA ALA A 126 17.63 -2.49 -9.05
C ALA A 126 16.94 -3.06 -10.32
N PRO A 127 17.38 -2.68 -11.53
CA PRO A 127 16.67 -3.01 -12.77
C PRO A 127 16.60 -4.53 -12.98
N GLY A 128 15.42 -5.03 -13.35
CA GLY A 128 15.19 -6.47 -13.55
C GLY A 128 15.17 -7.32 -12.28
N ALA A 129 15.38 -6.72 -11.10
CA ALA A 129 15.36 -7.40 -9.81
C ALA A 129 14.16 -7.00 -8.95
N LEU A 130 13.93 -7.80 -7.91
CA LEU A 130 13.09 -7.40 -6.79
C LEU A 130 13.73 -6.19 -6.09
N LEU A 131 12.89 -5.24 -5.70
CA LEU A 131 13.28 -4.05 -4.96
C LEU A 131 12.56 -4.09 -3.61
N ASP A 132 13.32 -4.08 -2.52
CA ASP A 132 12.75 -3.74 -1.22
C ASP A 132 12.32 -2.28 -1.28
N PRO A 133 11.02 -1.96 -1.11
CA PRO A 133 10.55 -0.60 -1.25
C PRO A 133 11.02 0.32 -0.13
N VAL A 134 11.44 -0.23 1.02
CA VAL A 134 11.87 0.57 2.18
C VAL A 134 13.30 1.06 1.99
N GLY A 135 13.53 2.33 2.32
CA GLY A 135 14.86 2.95 2.21
C GLY A 135 15.02 4.16 3.12
N ALA A 136 15.90 5.08 2.73
CA ALA A 136 16.15 6.31 3.48
C ALA A 136 14.91 7.22 3.50
N ALA A 137 14.85 8.11 4.49
CA ALA A 137 13.81 9.14 4.54
C ALA A 137 13.99 10.13 3.39
N LEU A 138 12.92 10.35 2.63
CA LEU A 138 12.88 11.39 1.61
C LEU A 138 12.81 12.80 2.26
N PRO A 139 13.30 13.85 1.58
CA PRO A 139 13.16 15.23 2.03
C PRO A 139 11.69 15.58 2.26
N GLU A 140 11.37 16.14 3.43
CA GLU A 140 9.99 16.34 3.87
C GLU A 140 9.18 17.23 2.93
N GLU A 141 9.77 18.32 2.47
CA GLU A 141 9.12 19.26 1.55
C GLU A 141 8.71 18.58 0.24
N GLN A 142 9.64 17.85 -0.40
CA GLN A 142 9.38 17.12 -1.63
C GLN A 142 8.32 16.02 -1.43
N TRP A 143 8.40 15.29 -0.32
CA TRP A 143 7.46 14.23 0.00
C TRP A 143 6.03 14.77 0.23
N ARG A 144 5.89 15.91 0.91
CA ARG A 144 4.60 16.59 1.09
C ARG A 144 4.04 17.13 -0.22
N ALA A 145 4.89 17.70 -1.08
CA ALA A 145 4.51 18.15 -2.41
C ALA A 145 4.01 16.98 -3.28
N ASP A 146 4.74 15.86 -3.29
CA ASP A 146 4.35 14.64 -4.01
C ASP A 146 3.00 14.10 -3.51
N ALA A 147 2.78 14.12 -2.19
CA ALA A 147 1.50 13.71 -1.63
C ALA A 147 0.33 14.62 -2.03
N ALA A 148 0.56 15.93 -2.15
CA ALA A 148 -0.46 16.89 -2.59
C ALA A 148 -0.89 16.64 -4.04
N GLU A 149 0.06 16.38 -4.93
CA GLU A 149 -0.23 16.05 -6.34
C GLU A 149 -0.97 14.72 -6.47
N LEU A 150 -0.57 13.69 -5.71
CA LEU A 150 -1.31 12.43 -5.66
C LEU A 150 -2.75 12.63 -5.16
N ARG A 151 -2.96 13.44 -4.12
CA ARG A 151 -4.31 13.78 -3.63
C ARG A 151 -5.14 14.46 -4.71
N ALA A 152 -4.57 15.33 -5.53
CA ALA A 152 -5.27 15.97 -6.64
C ALA A 152 -5.68 14.94 -7.72
N LEU A 153 -4.78 14.02 -8.08
CA LEU A 153 -5.09 12.93 -9.03
C LEU A 153 -6.14 11.95 -8.49
N LEU A 154 -6.14 11.72 -7.18
CA LEU A 154 -7.01 10.77 -6.47
C LEU A 154 -8.25 11.43 -5.87
N ALA A 155 -8.49 12.71 -6.16
CA ALA A 155 -9.63 13.45 -5.66
C ALA A 155 -10.96 12.83 -6.14
N PRO A 156 -12.01 12.83 -5.31
CA PRO A 156 -13.34 12.40 -5.73
C PRO A 156 -13.79 13.13 -7.00
N GLY A 157 -14.20 12.36 -8.01
CA GLY A 157 -14.61 12.92 -9.30
C GLY A 157 -13.44 13.39 -10.18
N SER A 158 -12.19 13.04 -9.88
CA SER A 158 -11.13 13.16 -10.87
C SER A 158 -11.41 12.21 -12.05
N ALA A 159 -10.88 12.52 -13.24
CA ALA A 159 -11.02 11.64 -14.40
C ALA A 159 -10.45 10.25 -14.13
N LEU A 160 -9.37 10.17 -13.35
CA LEU A 160 -8.74 8.92 -12.99
C LEU A 160 -9.61 8.10 -12.03
N VAL A 161 -10.19 8.72 -11.01
CA VAL A 161 -11.09 8.02 -10.06
C VAL A 161 -12.33 7.51 -10.78
N ARG A 162 -12.96 8.33 -11.65
CA ARG A 162 -14.13 7.90 -12.43
C ARG A 162 -13.84 6.64 -13.26
N HIS A 163 -12.69 6.60 -13.94
CA HIS A 163 -12.31 5.45 -14.75
C HIS A 163 -12.25 4.13 -13.97
N TRP A 164 -11.84 4.17 -12.70
CA TRP A 164 -11.71 2.98 -11.85
C TRP A 164 -12.95 2.71 -10.97
N ASP A 165 -13.89 3.65 -10.91
CA ASP A 165 -15.15 3.52 -10.19
C ASP A 165 -16.29 2.93 -11.03
N GLU A 166 -16.15 2.90 -12.37
CA GLU A 166 -17.06 2.23 -13.33
C GLU A 166 -16.97 0.71 -13.27
#